data_AF-A0AAW2QJK1-F1
#
_entry.id   AF-A0AAW2QJK1-F1
#
_cell.length_a   1.000
_cell.length_b   1.000
_cell.length_c   1.000
_cell.angle_alpha   90.00
_cell.angle_beta   90.00
_cell.angle_gamma   90.00
#
_symmetry.space_group_name_H-M   'P 1'
#
loop_
_entity.id
_entity.type
_entity.pdbx_description
1 polymer ?
#
loop_
_entity_poly.entity_id
_entity_poly.type
_entity_poly.pdbx_seq_one_letter_code
_entity_poly.pdbx_strand_id
1 'polypeptide(L)'
;MGPSTFEKFVMHDEWNNAMKKKLVGVDYGDTFVPVARHETIRLLLALGAQVKWNLFHLDVKLAFLNGEPKEELFVEQPEDFKVYDGGDRVYQLHKALYGLKQAPRAWYIKIDSHLVQCGFIRSENEATLLLKKLD
;
A
#
# COMPACT_ATOMS: atom_id res chain seq x y z
N MET A 1 11.73 -26.73 -9.18
CA MET A 1 10.85 -25.91 -8.33
C MET A 1 10.59 -24.62 -9.08
N GLY A 2 9.44 -24.55 -9.77
CA GLY A 2 9.03 -23.36 -10.54
C GLY A 2 8.36 -22.33 -9.63
N PRO A 3 8.22 -21.07 -10.09
CA PRO A 3 7.72 -19.99 -9.25
C PRO A 3 6.28 -20.26 -8.81
N SER A 4 6.04 -20.06 -7.52
CA SER A 4 4.71 -20.19 -6.91
C SER A 4 3.72 -19.25 -7.60
N THR A 5 2.57 -19.84 -7.93
CA THR A 5 1.34 -19.40 -8.59
C THR A 5 0.93 -17.92 -8.59
N PHE A 6 1.51 -17.03 -7.77
CA PHE A 6 1.12 -15.62 -7.72
C PHE A 6 1.82 -14.73 -8.79
N GLU A 7 3.02 -15.11 -9.23
CA GLU A 7 3.77 -14.33 -10.25
C GLU A 7 3.24 -14.49 -11.68
N LYS A 8 2.37 -15.48 -11.91
CA LYS A 8 1.76 -15.73 -13.23
C LYS A 8 0.55 -14.86 -13.54
N PHE A 9 -0.04 -14.18 -12.55
CA PHE A 9 -1.29 -13.43 -12.70
C PHE A 9 -1.18 -12.10 -13.48
N VAL A 10 -0.01 -11.76 -14.01
CA VAL A 10 0.23 -10.48 -14.72
C VAL A 10 0.62 -10.68 -16.20
N MET A 11 0.70 -11.91 -16.71
CA MET A 11 1.48 -12.20 -17.92
C MET A 11 0.66 -12.76 -19.10
N HIS A 12 -0.21 -11.94 -19.70
CA HIS A 12 -0.68 -12.15 -21.08
C HIS A 12 -0.21 -11.00 -21.97
N ASP A 13 0.55 -11.32 -23.03
CA ASP A 13 1.35 -10.35 -23.80
C ASP A 13 0.52 -9.27 -24.52
N GLU A 14 -0.71 -9.61 -24.91
CA GLU A 14 -1.64 -8.68 -25.56
C GLU A 14 -2.20 -7.63 -24.59
N TRP A 15 -2.52 -8.04 -23.36
CA TRP A 15 -2.94 -7.14 -22.28
C TRP A 15 -1.77 -6.38 -21.69
N ASN A 16 -0.56 -6.95 -21.73
CA ASN A 16 0.67 -6.26 -21.37
C ASN A 16 0.85 -4.99 -22.21
N ASN A 17 0.52 -4.99 -23.50
CA ASN A 17 0.65 -3.79 -24.34
C ASN A 17 -0.47 -2.76 -24.12
N ALA A 18 -1.70 -3.19 -23.85
CA ALA A 18 -2.81 -2.28 -23.54
C ALA A 18 -2.70 -1.68 -22.12
N MET A 19 -2.32 -2.50 -21.13
CA MET A 19 -1.98 -2.04 -19.77
C MET A 19 -0.69 -1.24 -19.77
N LYS A 20 0.38 -1.63 -20.50
CA LYS A 20 1.57 -0.79 -20.67
C LYS A 20 1.23 0.53 -21.36
N LYS A 21 0.29 0.60 -22.31
CA LYS A 21 -0.02 1.88 -22.96
C LYS A 21 -0.72 2.88 -22.03
N LYS A 22 -1.49 2.39 -21.04
CA LYS A 22 -2.15 3.24 -20.04
C LYS A 22 -1.29 3.47 -18.77
N LEU A 23 -0.49 2.49 -18.37
CA LEU A 23 0.47 2.61 -17.28
C LEU A 23 1.74 3.36 -17.72
N VAL A 24 2.40 3.02 -18.85
CA VAL A 24 3.78 3.44 -19.26
C VAL A 24 3.89 4.87 -19.75
N GLY A 25 2.80 5.64 -19.68
CA GLY A 25 2.79 7.01 -20.20
C GLY A 25 2.57 8.12 -19.18
N VAL A 26 1.88 7.89 -18.05
CA VAL A 26 1.21 9.02 -17.38
C VAL A 26 1.52 9.22 -15.89
N ASP A 27 1.96 8.23 -15.10
CA ASP A 27 2.30 8.51 -13.69
C ASP A 27 3.27 7.50 -13.02
N TYR A 28 4.30 7.04 -13.75
CA TYR A 28 5.34 6.15 -13.19
C TYR A 28 6.32 6.84 -12.21
N GLY A 29 6.11 8.13 -11.88
CA GLY A 29 7.06 8.94 -11.12
C GLY A 29 7.01 8.74 -9.60
N ASP A 30 5.82 8.51 -9.03
CA ASP A 30 5.60 8.67 -7.58
C ASP A 30 5.13 7.38 -6.88
N THR A 31 5.88 6.28 -7.02
CA THR A 31 5.66 5.05 -6.23
C THR A 31 6.40 5.04 -4.89
N PHE A 32 7.14 6.10 -4.56
CA PHE A 32 7.88 6.17 -3.31
C PHE A 32 6.93 6.32 -2.12
N VAL A 33 7.19 5.52 -1.10
CA VAL A 33 6.52 5.58 0.20
C VAL A 33 7.59 5.84 1.24
N PRO A 34 7.37 6.78 2.17
CA PRO A 34 8.34 7.01 3.23
C PRO A 34 8.47 5.76 4.11
N VAL A 35 9.71 5.40 4.40
CA VAL A 35 10.05 4.31 5.32
C VAL A 35 10.63 4.94 6.58
N ALA A 36 10.22 4.45 7.74
CA ALA A 36 10.69 4.97 9.00
C ALA A 36 12.22 4.79 9.12
N ARG A 37 12.90 5.90 9.41
CA ARG A 37 14.35 5.86 9.66
C ARG A 37 14.65 5.15 10.97
N HIS A 38 15.67 4.29 10.94
CA HIS A 38 16.11 3.55 12.12
C HIS A 38 16.65 4.49 13.21
N GLU A 39 17.23 5.63 12.82
CA GLU A 39 17.65 6.71 13.71
C GLU A 39 16.46 7.25 14.52
N THR A 40 15.35 7.55 13.85
CA THR A 40 14.13 8.07 14.50
C THR A 40 13.53 7.04 15.46
N ILE A 41 13.44 5.77 15.04
CA ILE A 41 12.94 4.68 15.89
C ILE A 41 13.82 4.54 17.14
N ARG A 42 15.14 4.44 16.97
CA ARG A 42 16.09 4.31 18.11
C ARG A 42 16.03 5.50 19.06
N LEU A 43 15.92 6.72 18.53
CA LEU A 43 15.79 7.94 19.34
C LEU A 43 14.52 7.89 20.19
N LEU A 44 13.37 7.57 19.60
CA LEU A 44 12.09 7.49 20.32
C LEU A 44 12.11 6.39 21.39
N LEU A 45 12.72 5.23 21.09
CA LEU A 45 12.89 4.16 22.07
C LEU A 45 13.80 4.59 23.24
N ALA A 46 14.93 5.24 22.95
CA ALA A 46 15.86 5.73 23.97
C ALA A 46 15.21 6.79 24.87
N LEU A 47 14.51 7.77 24.28
CA LEU A 47 13.74 8.76 25.00
C LEU A 47 12.67 8.09 25.86
N GLY A 48 11.85 7.21 25.28
CA GLY A 48 10.80 6.49 25.98
C GLY A 48 11.34 5.70 27.18
N ALA A 49 12.50 5.06 27.06
CA ALA A 49 13.17 4.39 28.16
C ALA A 49 13.63 5.37 29.26
N GLN A 50 14.20 6.52 28.88
CA GLN A 50 14.69 7.54 29.80
C GLN A 50 13.54 8.18 30.61
N VAL A 51 12.44 8.52 29.95
CA VAL A 51 11.28 9.18 30.60
C VAL A 51 10.16 8.21 31.01
N LYS A 52 10.41 6.90 30.89
CA LYS A 52 9.50 5.80 31.26
C LYS A 52 8.13 5.88 30.58
N TRP A 53 8.12 6.15 29.28
CA TRP A 53 6.89 6.08 28.48
C TRP A 53 6.40 4.64 28.34
N ASN A 54 5.08 4.48 28.32
CA ASN A 54 4.46 3.24 27.89
C ASN A 54 4.57 3.11 26.37
N LEU A 55 5.18 2.02 25.91
CA LEU A 55 5.29 1.73 24.48
C LEU A 55 4.29 0.64 24.09
N PHE A 56 3.58 0.88 22.99
CA PHE A 56 2.62 -0.05 22.42
C PHE A 56 3.04 -0.36 20.98
N HIS A 57 3.00 -1.63 20.62
CA HIS A 57 3.25 -2.09 19.25
C HIS A 57 1.93 -2.55 18.62
N LEU A 58 1.67 -2.09 17.40
CA LEU A 58 0.51 -2.46 16.61
C LEU A 58 0.97 -3.04 15.27
N ASP A 59 0.56 -4.27 14.98
CA ASP A 59 0.70 -4.89 13.66
C ASP A 59 -0.66 -4.94 12.97
N VAL A 60 -0.76 -4.28 11.82
CA VAL A 60 -2.02 -4.17 11.07
C VAL A 60 -2.12 -5.31 10.07
N LYS A 61 -3.01 -6.26 10.36
CA LYS A 61 -3.32 -7.34 9.41
C LYS A 61 -3.91 -6.78 8.12
N LEU A 62 -3.48 -7.36 7.00
CA LEU A 62 -4.01 -7.02 5.67
C LEU A 62 -3.87 -5.53 5.33
N ALA A 63 -2.79 -4.88 5.78
CA ALA A 63 -2.54 -3.44 5.62
C ALA A 63 -2.83 -2.93 4.20
N PHE A 64 -2.38 -3.64 3.16
CA PHE A 64 -2.60 -3.22 1.77
C PHE A 64 -4.06 -3.27 1.34
N LEU A 65 -4.84 -4.25 1.81
CA LEU A 65 -6.27 -4.35 1.50
C LEU A 65 -7.10 -3.22 2.14
N ASN A 66 -6.52 -2.48 3.10
CA ASN A 66 -7.15 -1.26 3.61
C ASN A 66 -6.92 -0.05 2.69
N GLY A 67 -5.89 -0.10 1.83
CA GLY A 67 -5.59 0.92 0.84
C GLY A 67 -6.51 0.83 -0.38
N GLU A 68 -6.81 1.98 -0.96
CA GLU A 68 -7.60 2.11 -2.20
C GLU A 68 -6.66 2.62 -3.30
N PRO A 69 -6.52 1.90 -4.43
CA PRO A 69 -5.74 2.40 -5.55
C PRO A 69 -6.35 3.71 -6.08
N LYS A 70 -5.52 4.72 -6.29
CA LYS A 70 -5.97 6.00 -6.89
C LYS A 70 -6.36 5.82 -8.36
N GLU A 71 -5.68 4.92 -9.03
CA GLU A 71 -5.89 4.58 -10.44
C GLU A 71 -6.86 3.42 -10.59
N GLU A 72 -7.58 3.38 -11.71
CA GLU A 72 -8.42 2.24 -12.07
C GLU A 72 -7.55 1.07 -12.51
N LEU A 73 -7.56 0.01 -11.70
CA LEU A 73 -6.82 -1.21 -11.96
C LEU A 73 -7.76 -2.36 -12.27
N PHE A 74 -7.36 -3.17 -13.24
CA PHE A 74 -8.07 -4.37 -13.63
C PHE A 74 -7.12 -5.56 -13.57
N VAL A 75 -7.65 -6.72 -13.19
CA VAL A 75 -6.92 -7.99 -13.14
C VAL A 75 -7.70 -9.05 -13.90
N GLU A 76 -6.98 -10.06 -14.40
CA GLU A 76 -7.61 -11.26 -14.92
C GLU A 76 -8.42 -11.94 -13.82
N GLN A 77 -9.50 -12.61 -14.23
CA GLN A 77 -10.27 -13.44 -13.32
C GLN A 77 -9.46 -14.65 -12.88
N PRO A 78 -9.30 -14.89 -11.56
CA PRO A 78 -8.69 -16.12 -11.07
C PRO A 78 -9.48 -17.34 -11.54
N GLU A 79 -8.80 -18.46 -11.82
CA GLU A 79 -9.42 -19.67 -12.39
C GLU A 79 -10.68 -20.12 -11.62
N ASP A 80 -10.62 -20.13 -10.29
CA ASP A 80 -11.74 -20.53 -9.41
C ASP A 80 -12.87 -19.51 -9.32
N PHE A 81 -12.68 -18.31 -9.88
CA PHE A 81 -13.62 -17.20 -9.84
C PHE A 81 -14.01 -16.74 -11.26
N LYS A 82 -13.74 -17.53 -12.29
CA LYS A 82 -14.12 -17.19 -13.66
C LYS A 82 -15.65 -17.20 -13.83
N VAL A 83 -16.19 -16.13 -14.40
CA VAL A 83 -17.60 -16.05 -14.81
C VAL A 83 -17.68 -16.46 -16.28
N TYR A 84 -18.29 -17.62 -16.53
CA TYR A 84 -18.45 -18.16 -17.88
C TYR A 84 -19.80 -17.74 -18.46
N ASP A 85 -19.87 -16.54 -19.03
CA ASP A 85 -21.06 -16.03 -19.71
C ASP A 85 -20.84 -15.79 -21.21
N GLY A 86 -19.77 -16.36 -21.77
CA GLY A 86 -19.44 -16.29 -23.19
C GLY A 86 -18.68 -15.03 -23.62
N GLY A 87 -18.28 -14.16 -22.68
CA GLY A 87 -17.42 -13.01 -22.95
C GLY A 87 -16.12 -13.03 -22.16
N ASP A 88 -15.10 -12.36 -22.68
CA ASP A 88 -13.87 -12.08 -21.94
C ASP A 88 -14.13 -10.98 -20.91
N ARG A 89 -13.96 -11.32 -19.62
CA ARG A 89 -14.19 -10.40 -18.50
C ARG A 89 -12.94 -10.24 -17.66
N VAL A 90 -12.84 -9.07 -17.03
CA VAL A 90 -11.79 -8.71 -16.06
C VAL A 90 -12.43 -8.21 -14.76
N TYR A 91 -11.68 -8.23 -13.66
CA TYR A 91 -12.11 -7.66 -12.39
C TYR A 91 -11.47 -6.31 -12.12
N GLN A 92 -12.29 -5.32 -11.76
CA GLN A 92 -11.81 -4.04 -11.27
C GLN A 92 -11.41 -4.16 -9.80
N LEU A 93 -10.24 -3.64 -9.45
CA LEU A 93 -9.77 -3.61 -8.07
C LEU A 93 -10.24 -2.35 -7.36
N HIS A 94 -11.07 -2.53 -6.34
CA HIS A 94 -11.46 -1.46 -5.42
C HIS A 94 -10.48 -1.29 -4.25
N LYS A 95 -9.68 -2.33 -3.96
CA LYS A 95 -8.69 -2.37 -2.87
C LYS A 95 -7.33 -2.78 -3.40
N ALA A 96 -6.28 -2.32 -2.75
CA ALA A 96 -4.93 -2.62 -3.18
C ALA A 96 -4.53 -4.04 -2.77
N LEU A 97 -4.35 -4.91 -3.76
CA LEU A 97 -3.88 -6.27 -3.55
C LEU A 97 -2.37 -6.32 -3.27
N TYR A 98 -1.94 -7.39 -2.61
CA TYR A 98 -0.53 -7.73 -2.50
C TYR A 98 0.11 -7.91 -3.89
N GLY A 99 1.35 -7.49 -4.04
CA GLY A 99 2.09 -7.56 -5.31
C GLY A 99 1.86 -6.36 -6.25
N LEU A 100 0.85 -5.53 -6.00
CA LEU A 100 0.72 -4.23 -6.69
C LEU A 100 1.82 -3.27 -6.21
N LYS A 101 2.56 -2.67 -7.14
CA LYS A 101 3.63 -1.70 -6.85
C LYS A 101 3.15 -0.47 -6.06
N GLN A 102 1.88 -0.12 -6.26
CA GLN A 102 1.17 1.01 -5.66
C GLN A 102 0.48 0.66 -4.33
N ALA A 103 0.41 -0.62 -3.93
CA ALA A 103 -0.26 -1.04 -2.70
C ALA A 103 0.32 -0.39 -1.43
N PRO A 104 1.67 -0.34 -1.26
CA PRO A 104 2.26 0.33 -0.11
C PRO A 104 1.86 1.81 -0.01
N ARG A 105 1.75 2.50 -1.16
CA ARG A 105 1.39 3.91 -1.21
C ARG A 105 -0.09 4.14 -0.91
N ALA A 106 -0.96 3.31 -1.48
CA ALA A 106 -2.39 3.32 -1.19
C ALA A 106 -2.65 3.11 0.31
N TRP A 107 -1.92 2.20 0.94
CA TRP A 107 -1.97 2.00 2.38
C TRP A 107 -1.46 3.22 3.16
N TYR A 108 -0.26 3.73 2.82
CA TYR A 108 0.31 4.89 3.50
C TYR A 108 -0.64 6.09 3.50
N ILE A 109 -1.21 6.45 2.34
CA ILE A 109 -2.18 7.54 2.23
C ILE A 109 -3.39 7.29 3.14
N LYS A 110 -3.90 6.05 3.18
CA LYS A 110 -5.06 5.69 4.00
C LYS A 110 -4.78 5.89 5.49
N ILE A 111 -3.68 5.32 5.99
CA ILE A 111 -3.36 5.37 7.42
C ILE A 111 -2.98 6.79 7.87
N ASP A 112 -2.18 7.50 7.07
CA ASP A 112 -1.79 8.89 7.33
C ASP A 112 -3.00 9.82 7.38
N SER A 113 -3.90 9.74 6.40
CA SER A 113 -5.14 10.54 6.40
C SER A 113 -6.01 10.24 7.60
N HIS A 114 -6.12 8.96 7.99
CA HIS A 114 -6.91 8.56 9.14
C HIS A 114 -6.33 9.10 10.47
N LEU A 115 -5.01 8.97 10.67
CA LEU A 115 -4.35 9.48 11.88
C LEU A 115 -4.49 11.02 11.98
N VAL A 116 -4.37 11.73 10.86
CA VAL A 116 -4.59 13.18 10.86
C VAL A 116 -6.03 13.55 11.22
N GLN A 117 -7.03 12.80 10.74
CA GLN A 117 -8.43 12.97 11.17
C GLN A 117 -8.62 12.69 12.66
N CYS A 118 -7.81 11.79 13.24
CA CYS A 118 -7.78 11.56 14.68
C CYS A 118 -7.05 12.66 15.49
N GLY A 119 -6.60 13.73 14.84
CA GLY A 119 -5.95 14.88 15.47
C GLY A 119 -4.44 14.74 15.63
N PHE A 120 -3.81 13.78 14.95
CA PHE A 120 -2.35 13.73 14.87
C PHE A 120 -1.82 14.77 13.86
N ILE A 121 -0.61 15.26 14.11
CA ILE A 121 0.11 16.24 13.29
C ILE A 121 1.37 15.57 12.75
N ARG A 122 1.64 15.71 11.46
CA ARG A 122 2.83 15.18 10.80
C ARG A 122 4.08 15.91 11.28
N SER A 123 5.16 15.17 11.54
CA SER A 123 6.46 15.78 11.82
C SER A 123 7.04 16.42 10.57
N GLU A 124 7.59 17.62 10.70
CA GLU A 124 8.29 18.32 9.61
C GLU A 124 9.61 17.64 9.22
N ASN A 125 10.19 16.87 10.15
CA ASN A 125 11.53 16.30 10.01
C ASN A 125 11.53 14.80 9.73
N GLU A 126 10.39 14.12 9.86
CA GLU A 126 10.24 12.68 9.61
C GLU A 126 8.85 12.37 9.07
N ALA A 127 8.77 11.91 7.82
CA ALA A 127 7.51 11.66 7.13
C ALA A 127 6.66 10.54 7.77
N THR A 128 7.28 9.61 8.49
CA THR A 128 6.59 8.49 9.15
C THR A 128 6.27 8.73 10.62
N LEU A 129 6.60 9.90 11.15
CA LEU A 129 6.36 10.27 12.55
C LEU A 129 5.19 11.25 12.64
N LEU A 130 4.17 10.87 13.41
CA LEU A 130 3.05 11.73 13.73
C LEU A 130 2.96 11.92 15.24
N LEU A 131 2.63 13.14 15.66
CA LEU A 131 2.56 13.56 17.05
C LEU A 131 1.15 14.05 17.35
N LYS A 132 0.60 13.66 18.50
CA LYS A 132 -0.66 14.21 19.01
C LYS A 132 -0.39 14.73 20.41
N LYS A 133 -0.67 16.01 20.63
CA LYS A 133 -0.65 16.57 21.97
C LYS A 133 -1.88 16.04 22.71
N LEU A 134 -1.65 15.49 23.90
CA LEU A 134 -2.71 15.15 24.83
C LEU A 134 -2.86 16.37 25.75
N ASP A 135 -4.10 16.82 25.94
CA ASP A 135 -4.43 17.90 26.87
C ASP A 135 -4.26 17.45 28.33
#